data_AF-A0A1G3G5V6-F1
#
_entry.id   AF-A0A1G3G5V6-F1
#
_cell.length_a   1.000
_cell.length_b   1.000
_cell.length_c   1.000
_cell.angle_alpha   90.00
_cell.angle_beta   90.00
_cell.angle_gamma   90.00
#
_symmetry.space_group_name_H-M   'P 1'
#
loop_
_entity.id
_entity.type
_entity.pdbx_description
1 polymer ?
#
loop_
_entity_poly.entity_id
_entity_poly.type
_entity_poly.pdbx_seq_one_letter_code
_entity_poly.pdbx_strand_id
1 'polypeptide(L)' 'MARSQLTAPTLILSNVQYLPPVSRIAVAIAQTVLTWDMRRNGRRALKSLDAHLLRDIGLSTQDAGSEAEKPFWRD' A
#
# COMPACT_ATOMS: atom_id res chain seq x y z
N MET A 1 -5.79 17.42 -11.61
CA MET A 1 -5.67 15.95 -11.45
C MET A 1 -4.56 15.66 -10.46
N ALA A 2 -4.91 15.51 -9.18
CA ALA A 2 -3.96 15.23 -8.12
C ALA A 2 -3.61 13.75 -8.16
N ARG A 3 -2.36 13.42 -8.48
CA ARG A 3 -1.83 12.05 -8.34
C ARG A 3 -1.72 11.81 -6.83
N SER A 4 -2.68 11.09 -6.25
CA SER A 4 -2.62 10.63 -4.87
C SER A 4 -1.47 9.63 -4.75
N GLN A 5 -0.27 10.14 -4.56
CA GLN A 5 0.90 9.34 -4.20
C GLN A 5 0.59 8.75 -2.81
N LEU A 6 0.17 7.49 -2.77
CA LEU A 6 0.16 6.72 -1.54
C LEU A 6 1.63 6.50 -1.16
N THR A 7 2.23 7.53 -0.57
CA THR A 7 3.59 7.50 -0.06
C THR A 7 3.65 6.35 0.96
N ALA A 8 4.53 5.38 0.72
CA ALA A 8 4.73 4.29 1.64
C ALA A 8 4.98 4.86 3.06
N PRO A 9 4.42 4.25 4.11
CA PRO A 9 4.54 4.77 5.45
C PRO A 9 6.00 4.63 5.90
N THR A 10 6.70 5.76 5.98
CA THR A 10 8.06 5.81 6.50
C THR A 10 8.01 5.68 8.01
N LEU A 11 8.45 4.53 8.54
CA LEU A 11 8.72 4.40 9.98
C LEU A 11 9.88 5.35 10.35
N ILE A 12 9.55 6.45 11.04
CA ILE A 12 10.54 7.38 11.59
C ILE A 12 10.87 6.94 13.01
N LEU A 13 12.10 6.49 13.22
CA LEU A 13 12.64 6.23 14.55
C LEU A 13 13.47 7.43 14.99
N SER A 14 13.01 8.13 16.02
CA SER A 14 13.57 9.41 16.47
C SER A 14 14.97 9.33 17.10
N ASN A 15 15.62 8.14 17.12
CA ASN A 15 16.95 7.97 17.69
C ASN A 15 17.72 6.79 17.04
N VAL A 16 18.28 7.01 15.85
CA VAL A 16 19.01 5.97 15.07
C VAL A 16 20.46 5.77 15.53
N GLN A 17 20.98 6.62 16.42
CA GLN A 17 22.40 6.66 16.77
C GLN A 17 22.92 5.39 17.47
N TYR A 18 22.04 4.52 17.98
CA TYR A 18 22.42 3.28 18.69
C TYR A 18 21.53 2.07 18.36
N LEU A 19 21.15 1.89 17.09
CA LEU A 19 20.44 0.67 16.68
C LEU A 19 21.45 -0.45 16.33
N PRO A 20 21.52 -1.55 17.11
CA PRO A 20 22.34 -2.71 16.75
C PRO A 20 21.93 -3.21 15.36
N PRO A 21 22.84 -3.75 14.53
CA PRO A 21 22.59 -4.03 13.11
C PRO A 21 21.34 -4.89 12.84
N VAL A 22 20.99 -5.79 13.76
CA VAL A 22 19.76 -6.60 13.72
C VAL A 22 18.48 -5.75 13.73
N SER A 23 18.46 -4.69 14.54
CA SER A 23 17.30 -3.80 14.65
C SER A 23 17.06 -3.00 13.36
N ARG A 24 18.11 -2.67 12.59
CA ARG A 24 17.97 -2.03 11.27
C ARG A 24 17.28 -2.94 10.27
N ILE A 25 17.61 -4.24 10.28
CA ILE A 25 16.97 -5.24 9.42
C ILE A 25 15.50 -5.40 9.81
N ALA A 26 15.21 -5.48 11.11
CA ALA A 26 13.83 -5.57 11.60
C ALA A 26 12.98 -4.37 11.17
N VAL A 27 13.55 -3.14 11.21
CA VAL A 27 12.85 -1.93 10.75
C VAL A 27 12.61 -1.96 9.25
N ALA A 28 13.58 -2.38 8.44
CA ALA A 28 13.40 -2.50 6.99
C ALA A 28 12.29 -3.52 6.65
N ILE A 29 12.29 -4.68 7.31
CA ILE A 29 11.23 -5.69 7.17
C ILE A 29 9.88 -5.10 7.58
N ALA A 30 9.81 -4.40 8.72
CA ALA A 30 8.58 -3.78 9.18
C ALA A 30 8.04 -2.73 8.19
N GLN A 31 8.91 -1.90 7.60
CA GLN A 31 8.51 -0.95 6.55
C GLN A 31 7.96 -1.67 5.32
N THR A 32 8.60 -2.76 4.90
CA THR A 32 8.12 -3.58 3.77
C THR A 32 6.74 -4.18 4.06
N VAL A 33 6.55 -4.76 5.26
CA VAL A 33 5.27 -5.34 5.68
C VAL A 33 4.17 -4.28 5.76
N LEU A 34 4.45 -3.10 6.33
CA LEU A 34 3.50 -1.98 6.38
C LEU A 34 3.07 -1.53 4.98
N THR A 35 4.02 -1.47 4.04
CA THR A 35 3.73 -1.11 2.65
C THR A 35 2.80 -2.14 2.00
N TRP A 36 3.04 -3.43 2.23
CA TRP A 36 2.17 -4.49 1.75
C TRP A 36 0.78 -4.44 2.40
N ASP A 37 0.68 -4.14 3.69
CA ASP A 37 -0.60 -4.01 4.37
C ASP A 37 -1.43 -2.84 3.83
N MET A 38 -0.80 -1.67 3.62
CA MET A 38 -1.45 -0.53 2.96
C MET A 38 -1.96 -0.88 1.56
N ARG A 39 -1.13 -1.55 0.74
CA ARG A 39 -1.52 -1.99 -0.61
C ARG A 39 -2.68 -2.98 -0.56
N ARG A 40 -2.63 -3.95 0.36
CA ARG A 40 -3.70 -4.93 0.56
C ARG A 40 -5.02 -4.25 0.97
N ASN A 41 -4.96 -3.31 1.91
CA ASN A 41 -6.14 -2.58 2.36
C ASN A 41 -6.72 -1.69 1.25
N GLY A 42 -5.87 -1.02 0.46
CA GLY A 42 -6.28 -0.26 -0.71
C GLY A 42 -6.97 -1.12 -1.79
N ARG A 43 -6.40 -2.29 -2.10
CA ARG A 43 -6.99 -3.25 -3.06
C ARG A 43 -8.31 -3.83 -2.58
N ARG A 44 -8.43 -4.14 -1.28
CA ARG A 44 -9.71 -4.58 -0.68
C ARG A 44 -10.76 -3.48 -0.70
N ALA A 45 -10.37 -2.24 -0.42
CA ALA A 45 -11.26 -1.08 -0.52
C ALA A 45 -11.75 -0.89 -1.97
N LEU A 46 -10.84 -0.97 -2.95
CA LEU A 46 -11.17 -0.86 -4.37
C LEU A 46 -12.15 -1.96 -4.81
N LYS A 47 -11.94 -3.20 -4.35
CA LYS A 47 -12.86 -4.33 -4.61
C LYS A 47 -14.24 -4.14 -3.95
N SER A 48 -14.31 -3.42 -2.83
CA SER A 48 -15.56 -3.16 -2.12
C SER A 48 -16.34 -1.95 -2.63
N LEU A 49 -15.77 -1.14 -3.53
CA LEU A 49 -16.47 -0.01 -4.14
C LEU A 49 -17.57 -0.48 -5.10
N ASP A 50 -18.73 0.16 -5.02
CA ASP A 50 -19.82 -0.06 -5.97
C ASP A 50 -19.45 0.39 -7.39
N ALA A 51 -20.06 -0.24 -8.40
CA ALA A 51 -19.79 0.03 -9.82
C ALA A 51 -20.05 1.50 -10.23
N HIS A 52 -20.94 2.21 -9.53
CA HIS A 52 -21.13 3.65 -9.73
C HIS A 52 -19.90 4.45 -9.28
N LEU A 53 -19.35 4.16 -8.10
CA LEU A 53 -18.20 4.88 -7.55
C LEU A 53 -16.94 4.61 -8.38
N LEU A 54 -16.77 3.37 -8.86
CA LEU A 54 -15.71 3.03 -9.79
C LEU A 54 -15.80 3.86 -11.08
N ARG A 55 -17.01 4.01 -11.65
CA ARG A 55 -17.24 4.83 -12.84
C ARG A 55 -16.97 6.32 -12.60
N ASP A 56 -17.29 6.83 -11.41
CA ASP A 56 -17.03 8.23 -11.04
C ASP A 56 -15.52 8.55 -11.03
N ILE A 57 -14.69 7.61 -10.57
CA ILE A 57 -13.23 7.71 -10.62
C ILE A 57 -12.62 7.21 -11.95
N GLY A 58 -13.46 6.88 -12.94
CA GLY A 58 -13.03 6.46 -14.28
C GLY A 58 -12.48 5.04 -14.39
N LEU A 59 -12.78 4.16 -13.42
CA LEU A 59 -12.40 2.75 -13.41
C LEU A 59 -13.57 1.84 -13.78
N SER A 60 -13.29 0.78 -14.54
CA SER A 60 -14.27 -0.30 -14.74
C SER A 60 -14.21 -1.30 -13.57
N THR A 61 -15.29 -2.07 -13.39
CA THR A 61 -15.32 -3.19 -12.43
C THR A 61 -14.26 -4.25 -12.75
N GLN A 62 -13.95 -4.42 -14.03
CA GLN A 62 -12.94 -5.37 -14.51
C GLN A 62 -11.51 -4.90 -14.21
N ASP A 63 -11.24 -3.60 -14.36
CA ASP A 63 -9.95 -3.00 -14.00
C ASP A 63 -9.74 -3.04 -12.48
N ALA A 64 -10.78 -2.71 -11.71
CA ALA A 64 -10.75 -2.79 -10.25
C ALA A 64 -10.53 -4.24 -9.76
N GLY A 65 -11.16 -5.22 -10.42
CA GLY A 65 -10.93 -6.65 -10.15
C GLY A 65 -9.50 -7.07 -10.45
N SER A 66 -8.98 -6.69 -11.62
CA SER A 66 -7.61 -7.01 -12.05
C SER A 66 -6.56 -6.40 -11.11
N GLU A 67 -6.77 -5.16 -10.66
CA GLU A 67 -5.91 -4.49 -9.68
C GLU A 67 -6.02 -5.14 -8.30
N ALA A 68 -7.21 -5.58 -7.89
CA ALA A 68 -7.43 -6.23 -6.61
C ALA A 68 -6.83 -7.64 -6.54
N GLU A 69 -6.71 -8.33 -7.67
CA GLU A 69 -6.10 -9.67 -7.80
C GLU A 69 -4.58 -9.64 -7.88
N LYS A 70 -3.96 -8.46 -8.03
CA LYS A 70 -2.50 -8.37 -8.07
C LYS A 70 -1.88 -8.94 -6.79
N PRO A 71 -0.80 -9.73 -6.90
CA PRO A 71 -0.04 -10.19 -5.75
C PRO A 71 0.47 -9.02 -4.90
N PHE A 72 0.50 -9.17 -3.58
CA PHE A 72 0.86 -8.07 -2.65
C PHE A 72 2.28 -7.51 -2.88
N TRP A 73 3.17 -8.31 -3.47
CA TRP A 73 4.56 -7.94 -3.76
C TRP A 73 4.76 -7.27 -5.13
N ARG A 74 3.71 -7.13 -5.94
CA ARG A 74 3.79 -6.60 -7.31
C ARG A 74 3.07 -5.26 -7.41
N ASP A 75 3.71 -4.29 -8.06
CA ASP A 75 3.11 -3.02 -8.51
C ASP A 75 2.40 -3.23 -9.87
#